data_AF-A0A1Q9MYQ0-F1
#
_entry.id   AF-A0A1Q9MYQ0-F1
#
_cell.length_a   1.000
_cell.length_b   1.000
_cell.length_c   1.000
_cell.angle_alpha   90.00
_cell.angle_beta   90.00
_cell.angle_gamma   90.00
#
_symmetry.space_group_name_H-M   'P 1'
#
loop_
_entity.id
_entity.type
_entity.pdbx_description
1 polymer ?
#
loop_
_entity_poly.entity_id
_entity_poly.type
_entity_poly.pdbx_seq_one_letter_code
_entity_poly.pdbx_strand_id
1 'polypeptide(L)'
;MTEIVPITPDDSSDFYEKIVKEYFHKHPDFFQNNIAKAIFLEGVLVGFLLEAQRLANPDKKTNEPFWNALHELRLSKRQLLEIYPKTMNKLKQLNRSYSSLVKVVSNQIQEAGMEWTLSDIELSWYFAHGISSYQNFRKPKNGEN
;
A
#
# COMPACT_ATOMS: atom_id res chain seq x y z
N MET A 1 -4.02 -15.30 -28.80
CA MET A 1 -4.49 -13.92 -28.59
C MET A 1 -5.13 -13.89 -27.21
N THR A 2 -4.46 -13.30 -26.24
CA THR A 2 -4.96 -13.25 -24.87
C THR A 2 -6.01 -12.16 -24.80
N GLU A 3 -7.28 -12.53 -24.62
CA GLU A 3 -8.35 -11.56 -24.40
C GLU A 3 -8.02 -10.73 -23.16
N ILE A 4 -7.85 -9.44 -23.37
CA ILE A 4 -7.70 -8.46 -22.31
C ILE A 4 -9.07 -8.34 -21.68
N VAL A 5 -9.20 -8.85 -20.45
CA VAL A 5 -10.41 -8.66 -19.64
C VAL A 5 -10.66 -7.14 -19.51
N PRO A 6 -11.87 -6.64 -19.83
CA PRO A 6 -12.16 -5.21 -19.77
C PRO A 6 -11.96 -4.70 -18.34
N ILE A 7 -11.11 -3.68 -18.20
CA ILE A 7 -10.94 -2.91 -16.97
C ILE A 7 -12.31 -2.31 -16.63
N THR A 8 -12.87 -2.69 -15.48
CA THR A 8 -14.17 -2.16 -15.05
C THR A 8 -14.06 -0.64 -14.77
N PRO A 9 -15.11 0.16 -15.04
CA PRO A 9 -15.04 1.64 -15.02
C PRO A 9 -14.88 2.31 -13.64
N ASP A 10 -14.55 1.56 -12.57
CA ASP A 10 -14.49 2.08 -11.20
C ASP A 10 -13.07 2.50 -10.75
N ASP A 11 -12.08 2.43 -11.64
CA ASP A 11 -10.69 2.81 -11.40
C ASP A 11 -10.36 4.18 -12.05
N SER A 12 -11.00 5.27 -11.59
CA SER A 12 -10.43 6.59 -11.90
C SER A 12 -9.05 6.69 -11.23
N SER A 13 -7.98 6.64 -12.03
CA SER A 13 -6.58 6.91 -11.62
C SER A 13 -6.51 8.10 -10.66
N ASP A 14 -7.38 9.08 -10.91
CA ASP A 14 -7.48 10.36 -10.23
C ASP A 14 -7.78 10.27 -8.73
N PHE A 15 -8.55 9.29 -8.23
CA PHE A 15 -8.90 9.26 -6.80
C PHE A 15 -7.67 9.07 -5.91
N TYR A 16 -6.90 8.00 -6.15
CA TYR A 16 -5.73 7.69 -5.33
C TYR A 16 -4.63 8.73 -5.53
N GLU A 17 -4.45 9.22 -6.75
CA GLU A 17 -3.52 10.33 -7.00
C GLU A 17 -3.88 11.58 -6.20
N LYS A 18 -5.16 11.96 -6.18
CA LYS A 18 -5.64 13.14 -5.46
C LYS A 18 -5.49 12.97 -3.95
N ILE A 19 -6.01 11.89 -3.38
CA ILE A 19 -6.00 11.70 -1.92
C ILE A 19 -4.59 11.52 -1.36
N VAL A 20 -3.68 10.87 -2.10
CA VAL A 20 -2.26 10.75 -1.71
C VAL A 20 -1.57 12.11 -1.71
N LYS A 21 -1.77 12.92 -2.76
CA LYS A 21 -1.24 14.29 -2.82
C LYS A 21 -1.76 15.14 -1.66
N GLU A 22 -3.07 15.10 -1.40
CA GLU A 22 -3.69 15.82 -0.28
C GLU A 22 -3.16 15.36 1.07
N TYR A 23 -2.98 14.05 1.28
CA TYR A 23 -2.46 13.49 2.53
C TYR A 23 -1.03 13.97 2.80
N PHE A 24 -0.14 13.91 1.81
CA PHE A 24 1.22 14.41 1.97
C PHE A 24 1.27 15.93 2.17
N HIS A 25 0.40 16.68 1.49
CA HIS A 25 0.31 18.14 1.66
C HIS A 25 -0.15 18.55 3.07
N LYS A 26 -1.02 17.76 3.70
CA LYS A 26 -1.47 17.99 5.09
C LYS A 26 -0.42 17.65 6.14
N HIS A 27 0.61 16.89 5.78
CA HIS A 27 1.65 16.40 6.70
C HIS A 27 3.08 16.68 6.18
N PRO A 28 3.42 17.94 5.84
CA PRO A 28 4.68 18.28 5.19
C PRO A 28 5.90 17.97 6.06
N ASP A 29 5.80 18.19 7.36
CA ASP A 29 6.88 17.94 8.32
C ASP A 29 7.16 16.45 8.53
N PHE A 30 6.17 15.60 8.26
CA PHE A 30 6.28 14.15 8.37
C PHE A 30 6.86 13.53 7.09
N PHE A 31 6.45 14.01 5.92
CA PHE A 31 6.85 13.46 4.62
C PHE A 31 7.91 14.31 3.92
N GLN A 32 9.06 14.44 4.56
CA GLN A 32 10.14 15.33 4.11
C GLN A 32 10.88 14.82 2.87
N ASN A 33 10.84 13.52 2.60
CA ASN A 33 11.54 12.92 1.46
C ASN A 33 10.69 11.84 0.77
N ASN A 34 11.06 11.52 -0.48
CA ASN A 34 10.32 10.57 -1.29
C ASN A 34 10.43 9.12 -0.78
N ILE A 35 11.52 8.77 -0.07
CA ILE A 35 11.68 7.43 0.52
C ILE A 35 10.60 7.21 1.58
N ALA A 36 10.44 8.15 2.52
CA ALA A 36 9.41 8.11 3.55
C ALA A 36 8.00 7.97 2.95
N LYS A 37 7.70 8.73 1.90
CA LYS A 37 6.43 8.65 1.16
C LYS A 37 6.21 7.28 0.53
N ALA A 38 7.22 6.74 -0.15
CA ALA A 38 7.15 5.44 -0.80
C ALA A 38 6.91 4.30 0.20
N ILE A 39 7.68 4.27 1.30
CA ILE A 39 7.58 3.24 2.33
C ILE A 39 6.24 3.32 3.07
N PHE A 40 5.77 4.52 3.36
CA PHE A 40 4.45 4.73 3.93
C PHE A 40 3.34 4.20 3.00
N LEU A 41 3.39 4.52 1.71
CA LEU A 41 2.38 4.06 0.75
C LEU A 41 2.44 2.54 0.51
N GLU A 42 3.62 1.93 0.56
CA GLU A 42 3.74 0.48 0.56
C GLU A 42 3.03 -0.13 1.79
N GLY A 43 3.21 0.48 2.96
CA GLY A 43 2.48 0.12 4.18
C GLY A 43 0.96 0.27 4.02
N VAL A 44 0.49 1.35 3.40
CA VAL A 44 -0.94 1.56 3.08
C VAL A 44 -1.47 0.43 2.19
N LEU A 45 -0.74 0.06 1.14
CA LEU A 45 -1.11 -1.02 0.24
C LEU A 45 -1.20 -2.37 0.98
N VAL A 46 -0.27 -2.63 1.91
CA VAL A 46 -0.31 -3.82 2.77
C VAL A 46 -1.51 -3.77 3.72
N GLY A 47 -1.85 -2.61 4.29
CA GLY A 47 -3.05 -2.44 5.11
C GLY A 47 -4.33 -2.85 4.37
N PHE A 48 -4.47 -2.46 3.10
CA PHE A 48 -5.57 -2.94 2.24
C PHE A 48 -5.53 -4.45 2.00
N LEU A 49 -4.36 -5.02 1.76
CA LEU A 49 -4.22 -6.48 1.61
C LEU A 49 -4.66 -7.23 2.86
N LEU A 50 -4.25 -6.78 4.05
CA LEU A 50 -4.60 -7.40 5.32
C LEU A 50 -6.11 -7.32 5.57
N GLU A 51 -6.73 -6.16 5.31
CA GLU A 51 -8.19 -6.05 5.34
C GLU A 51 -8.85 -7.05 4.38
N ALA A 52 -8.40 -7.10 3.12
CA ALA A 52 -8.98 -7.98 2.12
C ALA A 52 -8.86 -9.46 2.52
N GLN A 53 -7.74 -9.87 3.13
CA GLN A 53 -7.56 -11.22 3.66
C GLN A 53 -8.53 -11.53 4.80
N ARG A 54 -8.71 -10.60 5.73
CA ARG A 54 -9.63 -10.72 6.87
C ARG A 54 -11.08 -10.85 6.39
N LEU A 55 -11.48 -10.03 5.41
CA LEU A 55 -12.80 -10.09 4.79
C LEU A 55 -13.04 -11.40 4.01
N ALA A 56 -12.01 -11.95 3.36
CA ALA A 56 -12.11 -13.20 2.62
C ALA A 56 -12.16 -14.44 3.52
N ASN A 57 -11.69 -14.36 4.77
CA ASN A 57 -11.62 -15.48 5.71
C ASN A 57 -12.11 -15.06 7.11
N PRO A 58 -13.39 -14.71 7.29
CA PRO A 58 -13.91 -14.18 8.54
C PRO A 58 -13.79 -15.15 9.73
N ASP A 59 -13.73 -16.46 9.46
CA ASP A 59 -13.58 -17.52 10.46
C ASP A 59 -12.13 -17.72 10.93
N LYS A 60 -11.14 -17.13 10.23
CA LYS A 60 -9.70 -17.26 10.52
C LYS A 60 -9.14 -15.97 11.14
N LYS A 61 -9.83 -15.43 12.15
CA LYS A 61 -9.52 -14.13 12.79
C LYS A 61 -8.10 -13.98 13.35
N THR A 62 -7.35 -15.06 13.52
CA THR A 62 -6.09 -15.08 14.29
C THR A 62 -4.85 -15.41 13.48
N ASN A 63 -4.97 -15.79 12.20
CA ASN A 63 -3.82 -16.10 11.34
C ASN A 63 -4.00 -15.41 9.98
N GLU A 64 -3.66 -14.12 9.89
CA GLU A 64 -3.57 -13.48 8.56
C GLU A 64 -2.23 -13.91 7.94
N PRO A 65 -2.21 -14.78 6.90
CA PRO A 65 -0.99 -15.45 6.46
C PRO A 65 0.10 -14.49 5.97
N PHE A 66 -0.27 -13.25 5.65
CA PHE A 66 0.67 -12.23 5.21
C PHE A 66 1.43 -11.55 6.36
N TRP A 67 0.94 -11.57 7.61
CA TRP A 67 1.66 -10.98 8.75
C TRP A 67 3.03 -11.60 8.97
N ASN A 68 3.17 -12.90 8.69
CA ASN A 68 4.45 -13.59 8.80
C ASN A 68 5.52 -13.03 7.85
N ALA A 69 5.11 -12.42 6.73
CA ALA A 69 6.02 -11.77 5.79
C ALA A 69 6.49 -10.38 6.27
N LEU A 70 5.90 -9.84 7.34
CA LEU A 70 6.21 -8.50 7.85
C LEU A 70 7.28 -8.49 8.95
N HIS A 71 7.86 -9.65 9.30
CA HIS A 71 9.03 -9.75 10.20
C HIS A 71 8.89 -8.99 11.53
N GLU A 72 7.73 -9.08 12.20
CA GLU A 72 7.44 -8.29 13.41
C GLU A 72 7.62 -6.77 13.23
N LEU A 73 7.48 -6.30 11.99
CA LEU A 73 7.74 -4.93 11.56
C LEU A 73 9.20 -4.49 11.78
N ARG A 74 10.15 -5.42 11.90
CA ARG A 74 11.58 -5.15 11.86
C ARG A 74 12.07 -5.29 10.43
N LEU A 75 11.98 -4.18 9.69
CA LEU A 75 12.15 -4.14 8.25
C LEU A 75 13.42 -3.39 7.87
N SER A 76 14.23 -4.05 7.07
CA SER A 76 15.33 -3.49 6.31
C SER A 76 14.87 -3.12 4.91
N LYS A 77 15.67 -2.30 4.21
CA LYS A 77 15.49 -2.02 2.78
C LYS A 77 15.24 -3.28 1.95
N ARG A 78 16.01 -4.34 2.19
CA ARG A 78 15.87 -5.61 1.46
C ARG A 78 14.48 -6.23 1.69
N GLN A 79 14.01 -6.26 2.93
CA GLN A 79 12.71 -6.85 3.25
C GLN A 79 11.56 -6.06 2.62
N LEU A 80 11.64 -4.73 2.61
CA LEU A 80 10.66 -3.88 1.92
C LEU A 80 10.62 -4.16 0.42
N LEU A 81 11.78 -4.21 -0.25
CA LEU A 81 11.86 -4.59 -1.65
C LEU A 81 11.28 -5.98 -1.94
N GLU A 82 11.32 -6.91 -0.98
CA GLU A 82 10.68 -8.22 -1.10
C GLU A 82 9.17 -8.19 -0.79
N ILE A 83 8.70 -7.31 0.10
CA ILE A 83 7.28 -7.18 0.49
C ILE A 83 6.46 -6.70 -0.70
N TYR A 84 6.95 -5.72 -1.47
CA TYR A 84 6.24 -5.17 -2.61
C TYR A 84 5.74 -6.22 -3.62
N PRO A 85 6.59 -7.07 -4.23
CA PRO A 85 6.13 -8.11 -5.17
C PRO A 85 5.27 -9.19 -4.50
N LYS A 86 5.52 -9.52 -3.21
CA LYS A 86 4.67 -10.46 -2.44
C LYS A 86 3.25 -9.90 -2.28
N THR A 87 3.14 -8.60 -2.01
CA THR A 87 1.86 -7.88 -1.87
C THR A 87 1.08 -7.92 -3.19
N MET A 88 1.73 -7.58 -4.31
CA MET A 88 1.11 -7.62 -5.64
C MET A 88 0.58 -9.03 -5.98
N ASN A 89 1.37 -10.07 -5.73
CA ASN A 89 0.96 -11.46 -5.99
C ASN A 89 -0.26 -11.85 -5.13
N LYS A 90 -0.29 -11.43 -3.86
CA LYS A 90 -1.42 -11.74 -2.97
C LYS A 90 -2.69 -11.00 -3.33
N LEU A 91 -2.62 -9.72 -3.71
CA LEU A 91 -3.76 -8.98 -4.21
C LEU A 91 -4.37 -9.63 -5.47
N LYS A 92 -3.51 -10.09 -6.39
CA LYS A 92 -3.93 -10.86 -7.57
C LYS A 92 -4.66 -12.16 -7.20
N GLN A 93 -4.15 -12.92 -6.23
CA GLN A 93 -4.78 -14.16 -5.76
C GLN A 93 -6.18 -13.94 -5.15
N LEU A 94 -6.40 -12.78 -4.53
CA LEU A 94 -7.71 -12.42 -3.94
C LEU A 94 -8.70 -11.82 -4.97
N ASN A 95 -8.29 -11.70 -6.23
CA ASN A 95 -9.07 -11.06 -7.29
C ASN A 95 -9.59 -9.66 -6.89
N ARG A 96 -8.75 -8.86 -6.20
CA ARG A 96 -9.06 -7.48 -5.79
C ARG A 96 -8.32 -6.50 -6.69
N SER A 97 -9.06 -5.60 -7.36
CA SER A 97 -8.43 -4.53 -8.15
C SER A 97 -8.09 -3.35 -7.24
N TYR A 98 -6.81 -3.19 -6.96
CA TYR A 98 -6.23 -1.94 -6.43
C TYR A 98 -5.27 -1.34 -7.48
N SER A 99 -5.59 -1.51 -8.76
CA SER A 99 -4.67 -1.21 -9.87
C SER A 99 -4.18 0.25 -9.86
N SER A 100 -5.10 1.17 -9.56
CA SER A 100 -4.85 2.60 -9.42
C SER A 100 -3.94 2.94 -8.23
N LEU A 101 -4.20 2.37 -7.04
CA LEU A 101 -3.32 2.55 -5.88
C LEU A 101 -1.92 1.94 -6.11
N VAL A 102 -1.83 0.74 -6.69
CA VAL A 102 -0.55 0.08 -7.01
C VAL A 102 0.28 0.94 -7.96
N LYS A 103 -0.36 1.59 -8.95
CA LYS A 103 0.29 2.54 -9.85
C LYS A 103 0.83 3.75 -9.09
N VAL A 104 0.05 4.35 -8.19
CA VAL A 104 0.51 5.48 -7.36
C VAL A 104 1.70 5.07 -6.48
N VAL A 105 1.64 3.92 -5.83
CA VAL A 105 2.75 3.37 -5.02
C VAL A 105 4.00 3.15 -5.89
N SER A 106 3.85 2.56 -7.08
CA SER A 106 4.95 2.34 -8.03
C SER A 106 5.64 3.64 -8.43
N ASN A 107 4.86 4.67 -8.77
CA ASN A 107 5.38 5.98 -9.15
C ASN A 107 6.16 6.61 -7.99
N GLN A 108 5.65 6.49 -6.76
CA GLN A 108 6.33 7.04 -5.57
C GLN A 108 7.62 6.27 -5.23
N ILE A 109 7.66 4.95 -5.42
CA ILE A 109 8.90 4.16 -5.32
C ILE A 109 9.92 4.62 -6.38
N GLN A 110 9.48 4.88 -7.61
CA GLN A 110 10.34 5.41 -8.68
C GLN A 110 10.91 6.79 -8.31
N GLU A 111 10.09 7.68 -7.75
CA GLU A 111 10.52 9.01 -7.26
C GLU A 111 11.48 8.93 -6.06
N ALA A 112 11.40 7.87 -5.25
CA ALA A 112 12.34 7.62 -4.15
C ALA A 112 13.71 7.12 -4.64
N GLY A 113 13.76 6.49 -5.81
CA GLY A 113 14.96 5.85 -6.33
C GLY A 113 15.44 4.69 -5.45
N MET A 114 16.71 4.32 -5.60
CA MET A 114 17.30 3.18 -4.89
C MET A 114 18.31 3.59 -3.80
N GLU A 115 18.73 4.84 -3.73
CA GLU A 115 19.71 5.32 -2.74
C GLU A 115 19.01 5.72 -1.44
N TRP A 116 18.54 4.71 -0.70
CA TRP A 116 17.78 4.94 0.54
C TRP A 116 18.71 5.29 1.69
N THR A 117 18.50 6.47 2.29
CA THR A 117 19.31 7.01 3.39
C THR A 117 18.68 6.80 4.77
N LEU A 118 17.42 6.37 4.83
CA LEU A 118 16.72 6.10 6.08
C LEU A 118 17.26 4.82 6.76
N SER A 119 17.32 4.84 8.08
CA SER A 119 17.67 3.68 8.89
C SER A 119 16.56 2.63 8.88
N ASP A 120 16.90 1.37 9.20
CA ASP A 120 15.90 0.29 9.32
C ASP A 120 14.79 0.61 10.33
N ILE A 121 15.09 1.36 11.39
CA ILE A 121 14.08 1.82 12.36
C ILE A 121 13.11 2.80 11.70
N GLU A 122 13.60 3.79 10.96
CA GLU A 122 12.76 4.76 10.26
C GLU A 122 11.94 4.07 9.16
N LEU A 123 12.55 3.18 8.39
CA LEU A 123 11.87 2.38 7.37
C LEU A 123 10.71 1.58 7.98
N SER A 124 10.99 0.84 9.05
CA SER A 124 9.99 0.08 9.81
C SER A 124 8.86 0.98 10.32
N TRP A 125 9.21 2.15 10.84
CA TRP A 125 8.28 3.09 11.42
C TRP A 125 7.34 3.70 10.38
N TYR A 126 7.86 4.20 9.25
CA TYR A 126 7.04 4.73 8.15
C TYR A 126 6.09 3.66 7.59
N PHE A 127 6.59 2.43 7.42
CA PHE A 127 5.80 1.31 6.92
C PHE A 127 4.64 0.96 7.88
N ALA A 128 4.94 0.85 9.18
CA ALA A 128 3.93 0.57 10.21
C ALA A 128 2.86 1.68 10.30
N HIS A 129 3.27 2.94 10.16
CA HIS A 129 2.36 4.08 10.05
C HIS A 129 1.46 3.98 8.82
N GLY A 130 2.02 3.56 7.68
CA GLY A 130 1.26 3.28 6.47
C GLY A 130 0.18 2.23 6.69
N ILE A 131 0.55 1.09 7.28
CA ILE A 131 -0.41 0.02 7.63
C ILE A 131 -1.52 0.55 8.52
N SER A 132 -1.19 1.35 9.53
CA SER A 132 -2.17 1.87 10.49
C SER A 132 -3.09 2.93 9.88
N SER A 133 -2.59 3.67 8.88
CA SER A 133 -3.29 4.80 8.26
C SER A 133 -4.10 4.42 7.02
N TYR A 134 -4.08 3.16 6.58
CA TYR A 134 -4.65 2.74 5.31
C TYR A 134 -6.14 3.12 5.11
N GLN A 135 -6.90 3.21 6.20
CA GLN A 135 -8.32 3.56 6.16
C GLN A 135 -8.57 4.98 5.63
N ASN A 136 -7.60 5.88 5.80
CA ASN A 136 -7.65 7.25 5.25
C ASN A 136 -7.66 7.29 3.72
N PHE A 137 -7.34 6.16 3.06
CA PHE A 137 -7.27 6.03 1.61
C PHE A 137 -8.45 5.24 1.03
N ARG A 138 -9.48 4.95 1.83
CA ARG A 138 -10.68 4.25 1.35
C ARG A 138 -11.50 5.17 0.44
N LYS A 139 -11.93 4.62 -0.70
CA LYS A 139 -12.97 5.28 -1.51
C LYS A 139 -14.25 5.40 -0.67
N PRO A 140 -14.92 6.56 -0.67
CA PRO A 140 -16.24 6.66 -0.06
C PRO A 140 -17.18 5.66 -0.76
N LYS A 141 -18.05 5.02 0.01
CA LYS A 141 -19.13 4.23 -0.60
C LYS A 141 -20.05 5.23 -1.28
N ASN A 142 -20.35 5.04 -2.58
CA ASN A 142 -21.30 5.87 -3.30
C ASN A 142 -22.61 5.99 -2.49
N GLY A 143 -22.86 7.16 -1.89
CA GLY A 143 -24.02 7.37 -1.01
C GLY A 143 -23.87 8.40 0.12
N GLU A 144 -22.70 8.96 0.38
CA GLU A 144 -22.54 10.05 1.36
C GLU A 144 -22.05 11.32 0.64
N ASN A 145 -23.03 12.12 0.20
CA ASN A 145 -22.89 13.55 -0.06
C ASN A 145 -23.23 14.31 1.23
#